data_AF-A0A165QGC3-F1
#
_entry.id   AF-A0A165QGC3-F1
#
_cell.length_a   1.000
_cell.length_b   1.000
_cell.length_c   1.000
_cell.angle_alpha   90.00
_cell.angle_beta   90.00
_cell.angle_gamma   90.00
#
_symmetry.space_group_name_H-M   'P 1'
#
loop_
_entity.id
_entity.type
_entity.pdbx_description
1 polymer ?
#
loop_
_entity_poly.entity_id
_entity_poly.type
_entity_poly.pdbx_seq_one_letter_code
_entity_poly.pdbx_strand_id
1 'polypeptide(L)'
;MLQASYGVPNELVEHIIHFNHEDAATLMTCSRVARAWVQATRCHLFANVNLKTTRRILAFSDILQSSPYIARNVRSAQIPAWLNKSASLEALSRIFEQLHSVKSISCVGPQLQPVWYEVLGELPSVRSLKLCVTWPDLHALNELLCAMPGLTDLFVETDMSSGLSDPSEPSFRIVPLPCLERMIVFNAKGLPNDYQSILLKQDLPCLESIEAQFGSAEDVAFFCRFLRRGGYKTLKDLHIEFTYSCPEGPMRGAC
;
A
#
# COMPACT_ATOMS: atom_id res chain seq x y z
N MET A 1 -52.97 -20.09 -14.26
CA MET A 1 -52.08 -19.46 -15.25
C MET A 1 -50.84 -18.97 -14.52
N LEU A 2 -49.74 -19.72 -14.61
CA LEU A 2 -48.42 -19.28 -14.12
C LEU A 2 -47.88 -18.30 -15.17
N GLN A 3 -47.96 -17.00 -14.91
CA GLN A 3 -47.23 -16.01 -15.72
C GLN A 3 -45.74 -16.27 -15.51
N ALA A 4 -45.06 -16.78 -16.54
CA ALA A 4 -43.61 -16.80 -16.59
C ALA A 4 -43.17 -15.33 -16.54
N SER A 5 -42.62 -14.88 -15.40
CA SER A 5 -41.95 -13.59 -15.39
C SER A 5 -40.77 -13.71 -16.34
N TYR A 6 -40.71 -12.83 -17.34
CA TYR A 6 -39.52 -12.62 -18.16
C TYR A 6 -38.45 -11.94 -17.30
N GLY A 7 -38.05 -12.62 -16.23
CA GLY A 7 -37.05 -12.16 -15.30
C GLY A 7 -35.70 -12.16 -15.99
N VAL A 8 -34.98 -11.04 -15.85
CA VAL A 8 -33.57 -10.98 -16.22
C VAL A 8 -32.85 -12.08 -15.42
N PRO A 9 -32.08 -12.98 -16.07
CA PRO A 9 -31.28 -13.98 -15.38
C PRO A 9 -30.37 -13.33 -14.32
N ASN A 10 -30.21 -13.99 -13.17
CA ASN A 10 -29.41 -13.45 -12.07
C ASN A 10 -27.95 -13.20 -12.48
N GLU A 11 -27.42 -14.00 -13.40
CA GLU A 11 -26.07 -13.88 -13.95
C GLU A 11 -25.87 -12.54 -14.65
N LEU A 12 -26.88 -12.07 -15.41
CA LEU A 12 -26.81 -10.77 -16.07
C LEU A 12 -26.86 -9.62 -15.06
N VAL A 13 -27.68 -9.77 -14.01
CA VAL A 13 -27.73 -8.77 -12.93
C VAL A 13 -26.40 -8.71 -12.17
N GLU A 14 -25.80 -9.86 -11.85
CA GLU A 14 -24.49 -9.91 -11.20
C GLU A 14 -23.41 -9.27 -12.07
N HIS A 15 -23.45 -9.49 -13.39
CA HIS A 15 -22.54 -8.85 -14.32
C HIS A 15 -22.72 -7.31 -14.35
N ILE A 16 -23.97 -6.83 -14.31
CA ILE A 16 -24.26 -5.39 -14.21
C ILE A 16 -23.73 -4.82 -12.88
N ILE A 17 -23.96 -5.51 -11.76
CA ILE A 17 -23.44 -5.09 -10.44
C ILE A 17 -21.92 -5.06 -10.47
N HIS A 18 -21.28 -6.06 -11.06
CA HIS A 18 -19.83 -6.14 -11.21
C HIS A 18 -19.28 -4.99 -12.05
N PHE A 19 -19.97 -4.60 -13.13
CA PHE A 19 -19.58 -3.46 -13.95
C PHE A 19 -19.64 -2.13 -13.16
N ASN A 20 -20.56 -2.02 -12.19
CA ASN A 20 -20.74 -0.83 -11.35
C ASN A 20 -19.91 -0.85 -10.05
N HIS A 21 -18.83 -1.64 -9.98
CA HIS A 21 -18.07 -1.84 -8.74
C HIS A 21 -17.41 -0.56 -8.17
N GLU A 22 -17.18 0.47 -8.99
CA GLU A 22 -16.60 1.75 -8.55
C GLU A 22 -17.66 2.76 -8.07
N ASP A 23 -18.93 2.59 -8.43
CA ASP A 23 -20.02 3.48 -8.01
C ASP A 23 -20.74 2.95 -6.76
N ALA A 24 -20.19 3.30 -5.60
CA ALA A 24 -20.77 2.92 -4.31
C ALA A 24 -22.22 3.39 -4.12
N ALA A 25 -22.61 4.54 -4.70
CA ALA A 25 -23.99 5.05 -4.58
C ALA A 25 -24.98 4.17 -5.35
N THR A 26 -24.62 3.77 -6.56
CA THR A 26 -25.38 2.81 -7.36
C THR A 26 -25.47 1.46 -6.66
N LEU A 27 -24.34 0.91 -6.17
CA LEU A 27 -24.33 -0.37 -5.44
C LEU A 27 -25.19 -0.35 -4.17
N MET A 28 -25.17 0.74 -3.41
CA MET A 28 -26.04 0.92 -2.24
C MET A 28 -27.52 0.89 -2.65
N THR A 29 -27.88 1.55 -3.76
CA THR A 29 -29.24 1.52 -4.30
C THR A 29 -29.63 0.11 -4.74
N CYS A 30 -28.79 -0.57 -5.52
CA CYS A 30 -28.99 -1.96 -5.94
C CYS A 30 -29.20 -2.91 -4.75
N SER A 31 -28.44 -2.73 -3.67
CA SER A 31 -28.55 -3.58 -2.47
C SER A 31 -29.94 -3.53 -1.80
N ARG A 32 -30.73 -2.48 -2.09
CA ARG A 32 -32.07 -2.27 -1.55
C ARG A 32 -33.19 -2.77 -2.47
N VAL A 33 -32.88 -3.06 -3.74
CA VAL A 33 -33.88 -3.47 -4.74
C VAL A 33 -34.36 -4.90 -4.48
N ALA A 34 -33.44 -5.85 -4.30
CA ALA A 34 -33.79 -7.26 -4.09
C ALA A 34 -32.76 -7.97 -3.20
N ARG A 35 -33.22 -8.94 -2.39
CA ARG A 35 -32.35 -9.74 -1.50
C ARG A 35 -31.27 -10.50 -2.27
N ALA A 36 -31.57 -10.97 -3.47
CA ALA A 36 -30.62 -11.67 -4.33
C ALA A 36 -29.40 -10.79 -4.69
N TRP A 37 -29.57 -9.47 -4.74
CA TRP A 37 -28.51 -8.53 -5.14
C TRP A 37 -27.61 -8.12 -3.98
N VAL A 38 -28.04 -8.39 -2.73
CA VAL A 38 -27.33 -7.96 -1.52
C VAL A 38 -25.94 -8.58 -1.44
N GLN A 39 -25.78 -9.87 -1.76
CA GLN A 39 -24.48 -10.53 -1.64
C GLN A 39 -23.47 -10.00 -2.68
N ALA A 40 -23.91 -9.83 -3.93
CA ALA A 40 -23.07 -9.27 -4.99
C ALA A 40 -22.72 -7.79 -4.73
N THR A 41 -23.67 -6.96 -4.29
CA THR A 41 -23.37 -5.56 -3.96
C THR A 41 -22.44 -5.44 -2.76
N ARG A 42 -22.62 -6.26 -1.71
CA ARG A 42 -21.77 -6.25 -0.52
C ARG A 42 -20.31 -6.61 -0.81
N CYS A 43 -20.05 -7.53 -1.75
CA CYS A 43 -18.67 -7.89 -2.06
C CYS A 43 -17.88 -6.69 -2.61
N HIS A 44 -18.54 -5.80 -3.36
CA HIS A 44 -17.96 -4.57 -3.88
C HIS A 44 -17.97 -3.42 -2.86
N LEU A 45 -19.08 -3.21 -2.15
CA LEU A 45 -19.21 -2.15 -1.14
C LEU A 45 -18.20 -2.26 0.00
N PHE A 46 -17.85 -3.49 0.40
CA PHE A 46 -16.89 -3.75 1.45
C PHE A 46 -15.50 -4.16 0.93
N ALA A 47 -15.28 -4.18 -0.39
CA ALA A 47 -13.98 -4.54 -0.97
C ALA A 47 -12.85 -3.62 -0.47
N ASN A 48 -13.15 -2.34 -0.36
CA ASN A 48 -12.20 -1.30 0.00
C ASN A 48 -12.68 -0.59 1.27
N VAL A 49 -11.99 -0.78 2.39
CA VAL A 49 -12.33 -0.12 3.66
C VAL A 49 -11.36 1.03 3.95
N ASN A 50 -11.90 2.15 4.41
CA ASN A 50 -11.11 3.34 4.76
C ASN A 50 -11.18 3.58 6.26
N LEU A 51 -10.11 3.23 6.96
CA LEU A 51 -9.95 3.28 8.41
C LEU A 51 -9.05 4.42 8.88
N LYS A 52 -8.91 5.51 8.09
CA LYS A 52 -7.99 6.64 8.38
C LYS A 52 -8.26 7.42 9.68
N THR A 53 -9.30 7.12 10.44
CA THR A 53 -9.61 7.81 11.70
C THR A 53 -9.94 6.82 12.80
N THR A 54 -9.61 7.17 14.05
CA THR A 54 -9.95 6.38 15.23
C THR A 54 -11.44 6.04 15.29
N ARG A 55 -12.31 7.00 14.96
CA ARG A 55 -13.76 6.77 14.92
C ARG A 55 -14.15 5.68 13.93
N ARG A 56 -13.55 5.67 12.73
CA ARG A 56 -13.82 4.65 11.70
C ARG A 56 -13.27 3.28 12.08
N ILE A 57 -12.09 3.24 12.69
CA ILE A 57 -11.51 2.00 13.24
C ILE A 57 -12.46 1.37 14.26
N LEU A 58 -12.88 2.14 15.27
CA LEU A 58 -13.78 1.64 16.32
C LEU A 58 -15.12 1.20 15.74
N ALA A 59 -15.76 2.05 14.92
CA ALA A 59 -17.02 1.71 14.29
C ALA A 59 -16.93 0.45 13.39
N PHE A 60 -15.81 0.28 12.68
CA PHE A 60 -15.61 -0.91 11.85
C PHE A 60 -15.37 -2.16 12.69
N SER A 61 -14.63 -2.05 13.80
CA SER A 61 -14.50 -3.13 14.79
C SER A 61 -15.88 -3.58 15.30
N ASP A 62 -16.75 -2.63 15.68
CA ASP A 62 -18.10 -2.94 16.17
C ASP A 62 -18.96 -3.63 15.09
N ILE A 63 -18.82 -3.18 13.83
CA ILE A 63 -19.48 -3.81 12.67
C ILE A 63 -18.99 -5.25 12.48
N LEU A 64 -17.68 -5.49 12.56
CA LEU A 64 -17.12 -6.84 12.41
C LEU A 64 -17.55 -7.75 13.56
N GLN A 65 -17.62 -7.25 14.79
CA GLN A 65 -18.16 -8.01 15.92
C GLN A 65 -19.63 -8.41 15.71
N SER A 66 -20.44 -7.49 15.19
CA SER A 66 -21.87 -7.73 14.94
C SER A 66 -22.13 -8.52 13.65
N SER A 67 -21.20 -8.50 12.70
CA SER A 67 -21.33 -9.11 11.38
C SER A 67 -19.98 -9.58 10.82
N PRO A 68 -19.40 -10.67 11.37
CA PRO A 68 -18.05 -11.13 11.00
C PRO A 68 -17.90 -11.51 9.53
N TYR A 69 -19.00 -11.94 8.91
CA TYR A 69 -19.03 -12.30 7.48
C TYR A 69 -18.71 -11.12 6.54
N ILE A 70 -18.65 -9.88 7.01
CA ILE A 70 -18.21 -8.72 6.23
C ILE A 70 -16.69 -8.81 5.96
N ALA A 71 -15.92 -9.34 6.91
CA ALA A 71 -14.46 -9.42 6.82
C ALA A 71 -13.97 -10.16 5.55
N ARG A 72 -14.68 -11.22 5.13
CA ARG A 72 -14.36 -12.01 3.92
C ARG A 72 -14.45 -11.23 2.62
N ASN A 73 -15.18 -10.11 2.61
CA ASN A 73 -15.35 -9.27 1.45
C ASN A 73 -14.24 -8.21 1.35
N VAL A 74 -13.51 -7.92 2.43
CA VAL A 74 -12.49 -6.88 2.44
C VAL A 74 -11.24 -7.37 1.71
N ARG A 75 -10.83 -6.61 0.69
CA ARG A 75 -9.65 -6.89 -0.16
C ARG A 75 -8.57 -5.83 -0.01
N SER A 76 -8.95 -4.60 0.28
CA SER A 76 -8.05 -3.47 0.48
C SER A 76 -8.44 -2.69 1.72
N ALA A 77 -7.45 -2.29 2.51
CA ALA A 77 -7.63 -1.46 3.69
C ALA A 77 -6.73 -0.22 3.63
N GLN A 78 -7.31 0.96 3.84
CA GLN A 78 -6.55 2.19 4.08
C GLN A 78 -6.51 2.47 5.57
N ILE A 79 -5.32 2.58 6.15
CA ILE A 79 -5.09 2.78 7.57
C ILE A 79 -4.27 4.06 7.81
N PRO A 80 -4.41 4.70 8.99
CA PRO A 80 -3.61 5.86 9.32
C PRO A 80 -2.19 5.42 9.66
N ALA A 81 -1.18 6.22 9.33
CA ALA A 81 0.19 5.92 9.77
C ALA A 81 0.36 6.09 11.30
N TRP A 82 -0.52 6.85 11.92
CA TRP A 82 -0.47 7.22 13.33
C TRP A 82 -1.50 6.46 14.15
N LEU A 83 -1.09 5.93 15.30
CA LEU A 83 -1.94 5.36 16.33
C LEU A 83 -1.59 5.99 17.68
N ASN A 84 -2.43 6.92 18.12
CA ASN A 84 -2.20 7.71 19.33
C ASN A 84 -2.92 7.17 20.58
N LYS A 85 -3.78 6.15 20.43
CA LYS A 85 -4.58 5.58 21.52
C LYS A 85 -4.49 4.06 21.53
N SER A 86 -4.29 3.48 22.71
CA SER A 86 -4.30 2.03 22.92
C SER A 86 -5.60 1.38 22.41
N ALA A 87 -6.75 2.00 22.64
CA ALA A 87 -8.04 1.49 22.18
C ALA A 87 -8.14 1.34 20.65
N SER A 88 -7.55 2.25 19.87
CA SER A 88 -7.53 2.11 18.40
C SER A 88 -6.59 1.01 17.93
N LEU A 89 -5.48 0.80 18.63
CA LEU A 89 -4.55 -0.28 18.33
C LEU A 89 -5.22 -1.64 18.57
N GLU A 90 -5.81 -1.83 19.75
CA GLU A 90 -6.52 -3.07 20.10
C GLU A 90 -7.70 -3.35 19.15
N ALA A 91 -8.43 -2.31 18.74
CA ALA A 91 -9.48 -2.46 17.73
C ALA A 91 -8.91 -2.87 16.36
N LEU A 92 -7.76 -2.32 15.94
CA LEU A 92 -7.10 -2.70 14.69
C LEU A 92 -6.59 -4.13 14.70
N SER A 93 -5.94 -4.58 15.78
CA SER A 93 -5.52 -5.99 15.92
C SER A 93 -6.72 -6.92 15.76
N ARG A 94 -7.82 -6.66 16.46
CA ARG A 94 -9.08 -7.44 16.33
C ARG A 94 -9.69 -7.40 14.93
N ILE A 95 -9.53 -6.28 14.21
CA ILE A 95 -9.94 -6.19 12.81
C ILE A 95 -9.06 -7.12 11.97
N PHE A 96 -7.73 -7.01 12.10
CA PHE A 96 -6.78 -7.75 11.29
C PHE A 96 -6.80 -9.27 11.53
N GLU A 97 -7.07 -9.69 12.76
CA GLU A 97 -7.39 -11.08 13.10
C GLU A 97 -8.54 -11.66 12.26
N GLN A 98 -9.46 -10.83 11.76
CA GLN A 98 -10.59 -11.28 10.93
C GLN A 98 -10.37 -11.05 9.42
N LEU A 99 -9.44 -10.17 9.03
CA LEU A 99 -9.24 -9.72 7.65
C LEU A 99 -8.32 -10.64 6.82
N HIS A 100 -8.54 -11.95 6.86
CA HIS A 100 -7.70 -12.94 6.14
C HIS A 100 -7.68 -12.79 4.61
N SER A 101 -8.63 -12.03 4.07
CA SER A 101 -8.85 -11.83 2.63
C SER A 101 -8.22 -10.55 2.07
N VAL A 102 -7.60 -9.73 2.92
CA VAL A 102 -6.93 -8.49 2.52
C VAL A 102 -5.66 -8.80 1.76
N LYS A 103 -5.55 -8.20 0.58
CA LYS A 103 -4.40 -8.31 -0.32
C LYS A 103 -3.63 -7.00 -0.44
N SER A 104 -4.31 -5.87 -0.20
CA SER A 104 -3.74 -4.54 -0.36
C SER A 104 -3.89 -3.72 0.92
N ILE A 105 -2.81 -3.10 1.37
CA ILE A 105 -2.82 -2.16 2.49
C ILE A 105 -2.26 -0.83 2.03
N SER A 106 -2.91 0.26 2.43
CA SER A 106 -2.39 1.60 2.23
C SER A 106 -2.30 2.35 3.55
N CYS A 107 -1.08 2.71 3.95
CA CYS A 107 -0.82 3.57 5.10
C CYS A 107 -0.63 5.00 4.61
N VAL A 108 -1.37 5.95 5.20
CA VAL A 108 -1.23 7.37 4.89
C VAL A 108 -1.04 8.15 6.18
N GLY A 109 -0.05 9.04 6.24
CA GLY A 109 0.11 9.94 7.36
C GLY A 109 1.48 10.55 7.60
N PRO A 110 1.63 11.34 8.68
CA PRO A 110 2.83 12.11 8.90
C PRO A 110 4.00 11.25 9.36
N GLN A 111 3.78 10.11 10.04
CA GLN A 111 4.85 9.21 10.46
C GLN A 111 4.30 7.81 10.75
N LEU A 112 4.96 6.76 10.28
CA LEU A 112 4.61 5.39 10.67
C LEU A 112 5.18 5.06 12.05
N GLN A 113 4.31 4.62 12.97
CA GLN A 113 4.71 4.20 14.31
C GLN A 113 5.24 2.76 14.32
N PRO A 114 6.25 2.41 15.15
CA PRO A 114 6.84 1.07 15.20
C PRO A 114 5.86 -0.06 15.47
N VAL A 115 4.79 0.22 16.21
CA VAL A 115 3.73 -0.75 16.51
C VAL A 115 3.08 -1.36 15.25
N TRP A 116 3.17 -0.68 14.11
CA TRP A 116 2.64 -1.20 12.85
C TRP A 116 3.38 -2.43 12.34
N TYR A 117 4.64 -2.67 12.74
CA TYR A 117 5.40 -3.82 12.24
C TYR A 117 4.80 -5.13 12.75
N GLU A 118 4.45 -5.15 14.04
CA GLU A 118 3.78 -6.28 14.69
C GLU A 118 2.40 -6.51 14.07
N VAL A 119 1.59 -5.45 14.01
CA VAL A 119 0.21 -5.51 13.55
C VAL A 119 0.11 -5.91 12.07
N LEU A 120 1.02 -5.41 11.23
CA LEU A 120 1.01 -5.72 9.81
C LEU A 120 1.61 -7.09 9.50
N GLY A 121 2.49 -7.62 10.35
CA GLY A 121 3.01 -8.99 10.25
C GLY A 121 1.94 -10.07 10.44
N GLU A 122 0.80 -9.73 11.05
CA GLU A 122 -0.34 -10.65 11.22
C GLU A 122 -1.13 -10.90 9.93
N LEU A 123 -0.79 -10.23 8.83
CA LEU A 123 -1.54 -10.28 7.57
C LEU A 123 -0.75 -10.99 6.45
N PRO A 124 -0.61 -12.33 6.48
CA PRO A 124 0.20 -13.09 5.53
C PRO A 124 -0.32 -13.04 4.08
N SER A 125 -1.59 -12.67 3.90
CA SER A 125 -2.25 -12.55 2.60
C SER A 125 -1.91 -11.26 1.85
N VAL A 126 -1.25 -10.30 2.51
CA VAL A 126 -0.91 -9.01 1.88
C VAL A 126 0.12 -9.24 0.78
N ARG A 127 -0.14 -8.61 -0.35
CA ARG A 127 0.67 -8.66 -1.58
C ARG A 127 1.01 -7.25 -2.07
N SER A 128 0.14 -6.29 -1.81
CA SER A 128 0.33 -4.89 -2.17
C SER A 128 0.41 -4.00 -0.93
N LEU A 129 1.48 -3.23 -0.82
CA LEU A 129 1.70 -2.30 0.28
C LEU A 129 1.99 -0.91 -0.28
N LYS A 130 1.12 0.06 0.07
CA LYS A 130 1.25 1.47 -0.30
C LYS A 130 1.51 2.32 0.93
N LEU A 131 2.67 2.96 0.99
CA LEU A 131 3.12 3.75 2.12
C LEU A 131 3.28 5.20 1.65
N CYS A 132 2.42 6.09 2.15
CA CYS A 132 2.52 7.54 1.94
C CYS A 132 2.80 8.18 3.31
N VAL A 133 4.03 8.00 3.80
CA VAL A 133 4.41 8.32 5.19
C VAL A 133 5.86 8.83 5.30
N THR A 134 6.13 9.64 6.33
CA THR A 134 7.50 9.93 6.77
C THR A 134 8.03 8.76 7.57
N TRP A 135 9.31 8.43 7.37
CA TRP A 135 10.01 7.40 8.13
C TRP A 135 10.98 8.04 9.11
N PRO A 136 11.06 7.53 10.35
CA PRO A 136 12.11 7.98 11.27
C PRO A 136 13.49 7.54 10.79
N ASP A 137 13.58 6.32 10.28
CA ASP A 137 14.80 5.69 9.79
C ASP A 137 14.47 4.56 8.80
N LEU A 138 15.51 4.01 8.17
CA LEU A 138 15.39 2.88 7.25
C LEU A 138 15.14 1.54 7.96
N HIS A 139 15.53 1.43 9.23
CA HIS A 139 15.41 0.20 9.99
C HIS A 139 13.93 -0.15 10.21
N ALA A 140 13.13 0.85 10.55
CA ALA A 140 11.67 0.81 10.60
C ALA A 140 11.02 0.17 9.37
N LEU A 141 11.40 0.63 8.18
CA LEU A 141 10.86 0.11 6.93
C LEU A 141 11.36 -1.32 6.66
N ASN A 142 12.62 -1.60 6.97
CA ASN A 142 13.17 -2.94 6.84
C ASN A 142 12.45 -3.96 7.72
N GLU A 143 12.19 -3.64 8.99
CA GLU A 143 11.39 -4.48 9.91
C GLU A 143 9.98 -4.74 9.36
N LEU A 144 9.34 -3.71 8.79
CA LEU A 144 8.04 -3.86 8.15
C LEU A 144 8.07 -4.80 6.95
N LEU A 145 9.06 -4.67 6.07
CA LEU A 145 9.23 -5.55 4.92
C LEU A 145 9.56 -6.99 5.33
N CYS A 146 10.32 -7.15 6.41
CA CYS A 146 10.58 -8.43 7.09
C CYS A 146 9.29 -9.16 7.46
N ALA A 147 8.30 -8.41 7.94
CA ALA A 147 7.01 -8.94 8.33
C ALA A 147 6.12 -9.36 7.14
N MET A 148 6.48 -8.99 5.90
CA MET A 148 5.71 -9.27 4.68
C MET A 148 6.54 -9.92 3.57
N PRO A 149 7.06 -11.15 3.76
CA PRO A 149 7.92 -11.80 2.77
C PRO A 149 7.22 -12.12 1.43
N GLY A 150 5.88 -12.13 1.42
CA GLY A 150 5.08 -12.40 0.22
C GLY A 150 4.74 -11.17 -0.63
N LEU A 151 5.35 -10.00 -0.36
CA LEU A 151 5.01 -8.76 -1.04
C LEU A 151 5.38 -8.80 -2.54
N THR A 152 4.41 -8.46 -3.39
CA THR A 152 4.56 -8.38 -4.87
C THR A 152 4.57 -6.94 -5.35
N ASP A 153 3.79 -6.07 -4.72
CA ASP A 153 3.65 -4.66 -5.10
C ASP A 153 4.03 -3.77 -3.92
N LEU A 154 5.04 -2.93 -4.13
CA LEU A 154 5.50 -1.97 -3.15
C LEU A 154 5.40 -0.56 -3.73
N PHE A 155 4.61 0.30 -3.08
CA PHE A 155 4.58 1.73 -3.36
C PHE A 155 5.06 2.46 -2.11
N VAL A 156 6.13 3.24 -2.23
CA VAL A 156 6.66 4.08 -1.17
C VAL A 156 6.76 5.51 -1.67
N GLU A 157 5.95 6.38 -1.11
CA GLU A 157 6.06 7.82 -1.23
C GLU A 157 6.49 8.34 0.13
N THR A 158 7.73 8.83 0.17
CA THR A 158 8.36 9.26 1.43
C THR A 158 8.78 10.72 1.38
N ASP A 159 8.61 11.35 2.54
CA ASP A 159 9.35 12.53 2.94
C ASP A 159 10.33 12.07 4.03
N MET A 160 11.63 12.16 3.81
CA MET A 160 12.64 11.80 4.82
C MET A 160 13.01 13.07 5.59
N SER A 161 12.65 13.11 6.88
CA SER A 161 12.87 14.30 7.73
C SER A 161 14.32 14.49 8.19
N SER A 162 15.14 13.46 8.13
CA SER A 162 16.54 13.49 8.60
C SER A 162 17.47 12.90 7.55
N GLY A 163 18.55 13.63 7.24
CA GLY A 163 19.66 13.13 6.44
C GLY A 163 20.17 11.84 7.06
N LEU A 164 20.29 10.81 6.24
CA LEU A 164 20.56 9.48 6.73
C LEU A 164 21.94 9.39 7.38
N SER A 165 22.00 8.61 8.46
CA SER A 165 23.25 8.03 8.94
C SER A 165 23.97 7.33 7.78
N ASP A 166 25.30 7.37 7.79
CA ASP A 166 26.15 6.92 6.69
C ASP A 166 25.66 5.59 6.08
N PRO A 167 25.30 5.53 4.78
CA PRO A 167 24.79 4.33 4.12
C PRO A 167 25.80 3.17 4.06
N SER A 168 27.02 3.37 4.56
CA SER A 168 28.03 2.33 4.75
C SER A 168 27.90 1.56 6.07
N GLU A 169 27.01 1.95 6.99
CA GLU A 169 26.87 1.21 8.25
C GLU A 169 26.38 -0.24 8.01
N PRO A 170 27.09 -1.25 8.57
CA PRO A 170 26.77 -2.67 8.35
C PRO A 170 25.47 -3.15 9.02
N SER A 171 24.81 -2.29 9.81
CA SER A 171 23.48 -2.51 10.41
C SER A 171 22.36 -2.57 9.36
N PHE A 172 22.58 -2.07 8.14
CA PHE A 172 21.63 -2.12 7.05
C PHE A 172 21.61 -3.50 6.36
N ARG A 173 21.22 -4.55 7.10
CA ARG A 173 20.86 -5.84 6.49
C ARG A 173 19.48 -5.73 5.89
N ILE A 174 19.43 -5.52 4.58
CA ILE A 174 18.19 -5.36 3.84
C ILE A 174 17.50 -6.71 3.67
N VAL A 175 16.21 -6.78 3.99
CA VAL A 175 15.38 -7.99 3.90
C VAL A 175 15.22 -8.41 2.44
N PRO A 176 15.53 -9.65 2.05
CA PRO A 176 15.32 -10.11 0.68
C PRO A 176 13.84 -10.03 0.32
N LEU A 177 13.53 -9.46 -0.85
CA LEU A 177 12.19 -9.35 -1.40
C LEU A 177 12.06 -10.23 -2.65
N PRO A 178 12.08 -11.58 -2.50
CA PRO A 178 12.20 -12.49 -3.64
C PRO A 178 10.98 -12.47 -4.56
N CYS A 179 9.81 -12.05 -4.05
CA CYS A 179 8.54 -12.04 -4.77
C CYS A 179 8.16 -10.66 -5.32
N LEU A 180 9.00 -9.63 -5.15
CA LEU A 180 8.64 -8.27 -5.54
C LEU A 180 8.62 -8.16 -7.07
N GLU A 181 7.43 -7.89 -7.62
CA GLU A 181 7.15 -7.78 -9.06
C GLU A 181 7.05 -6.31 -9.49
N ARG A 182 6.51 -5.44 -8.63
CA ARG A 182 6.34 -4.02 -8.91
C ARG A 182 6.84 -3.16 -7.77
N MET A 183 7.67 -2.18 -8.12
CA MET A 183 8.24 -1.24 -7.18
C MET A 183 8.02 0.18 -7.66
N ILE A 184 7.40 1.00 -6.82
CA ILE A 184 7.19 2.43 -7.03
C ILE A 184 7.81 3.18 -5.87
N VAL A 185 8.79 4.04 -6.14
CA VAL A 185 9.45 4.82 -5.09
C VAL A 185 9.56 6.28 -5.49
N PHE A 186 8.87 7.13 -4.73
CA PHE A 186 8.86 8.58 -4.91
C PHE A 186 9.43 9.29 -3.68
N ASN A 187 10.16 10.39 -3.93
CA ASN A 187 10.57 11.31 -2.89
C ASN A 187 9.77 12.61 -3.04
N ALA A 188 8.87 12.87 -2.10
CA ALA A 188 7.99 14.04 -2.17
C ALA A 188 8.73 15.38 -2.21
N LYS A 189 10.00 15.43 -1.80
CA LYS A 189 10.84 16.63 -1.78
C LYS A 189 11.96 16.65 -2.82
N GLY A 190 12.07 15.64 -3.68
CA GLY A 190 13.14 15.55 -4.69
C GLY A 190 14.55 15.46 -4.09
N LEU A 191 14.67 15.09 -2.81
CA LEU A 191 15.94 14.79 -2.16
C LEU A 191 16.49 13.44 -2.65
N PRO A 192 17.80 13.15 -2.51
CA PRO A 192 18.35 11.84 -2.82
C PRO A 192 17.52 10.75 -2.13
N ASN A 193 17.12 9.73 -2.89
CA ASN A 193 16.27 8.68 -2.38
C ASN A 193 17.14 7.51 -1.94
N ASP A 194 17.76 7.66 -0.77
CA ASP A 194 18.60 6.62 -0.18
C ASP A 194 17.86 5.28 -0.05
N TYR A 195 16.54 5.32 0.14
CA TYR A 195 15.72 4.11 0.19
C TYR A 195 15.68 3.38 -1.16
N GLN A 196 15.48 4.13 -2.25
CA GLN A 196 15.57 3.55 -3.59
C GLN A 196 16.97 2.94 -3.82
N SER A 197 18.01 3.68 -3.44
CA SER A 197 19.39 3.22 -3.55
C SER A 197 19.66 1.94 -2.73
N ILE A 198 18.99 1.78 -1.60
CA ILE A 198 19.05 0.57 -0.75
C ILE A 198 18.32 -0.60 -1.41
N LEU A 199 17.07 -0.42 -1.83
CA LEU A 199 16.33 -1.49 -2.53
C LEU A 199 17.07 -1.96 -3.79
N LEU A 200 17.63 -1.03 -4.57
CA LEU A 200 18.40 -1.35 -5.77
C LEU A 200 19.75 -2.04 -5.49
N LYS A 201 20.24 -2.06 -4.23
CA LYS A 201 21.42 -2.88 -3.87
C LYS A 201 21.07 -4.36 -3.78
N GLN A 202 19.80 -4.71 -3.63
CA GLN A 202 19.34 -6.09 -3.47
C GLN A 202 19.28 -6.84 -4.79
N ASP A 203 19.21 -8.17 -4.68
CA ASP A 203 18.78 -9.02 -5.79
C ASP A 203 17.25 -9.09 -5.76
N LEU A 204 16.63 -8.62 -6.85
CA LEU A 204 15.17 -8.55 -7.01
C LEU A 204 14.79 -9.40 -8.23
N PRO A 205 14.82 -10.74 -8.10
CA PRO A 205 14.81 -11.66 -9.24
C PRO A 205 13.47 -11.70 -9.99
N CYS A 206 12.38 -11.23 -9.38
CA CYS A 206 11.04 -11.22 -9.98
C CYS A 206 10.59 -9.82 -10.41
N LEU A 207 11.44 -8.79 -10.31
CA LEU A 207 11.01 -7.42 -10.53
C LEU A 207 10.70 -7.16 -12.00
N GLU A 208 9.44 -6.88 -12.30
CA GLU A 208 8.92 -6.66 -13.65
C GLU A 208 8.64 -5.19 -13.94
N SER A 209 8.34 -4.37 -12.93
CA SER A 209 7.98 -2.97 -13.11
C SER A 209 8.67 -2.08 -12.07
N ILE A 210 9.35 -1.04 -12.55
CA ILE A 210 9.97 -0.02 -11.70
C ILE A 210 9.49 1.36 -12.13
N GLU A 211 8.94 2.10 -11.18
CA GLU A 211 8.66 3.52 -11.31
C GLU A 211 9.41 4.26 -10.21
N ALA A 212 10.31 5.16 -10.59
CA ALA A 212 11.12 5.84 -9.60
C ALA A 212 11.56 7.25 -10.00
N GLN A 213 11.86 8.04 -8.97
CA GLN A 213 12.28 9.41 -9.11
C GLN A 213 13.74 9.57 -8.66
N PHE A 214 14.61 10.03 -9.58
CA PHE A 214 16.02 10.28 -9.32
C PHE A 214 16.28 11.75 -9.04
N GLY A 215 16.74 12.04 -7.82
CA GLY A 215 17.13 13.39 -7.39
C GLY A 215 18.63 13.66 -7.47
N SER A 216 19.46 12.63 -7.60
CA SER A 216 20.92 12.75 -7.56
C SER A 216 21.64 11.88 -8.59
N ALA A 217 22.92 12.19 -8.84
CA ALA A 217 23.80 11.35 -9.65
C ALA A 217 24.08 9.99 -8.98
N GLU A 218 24.00 9.92 -7.65
CA GLU A 218 24.19 8.68 -6.90
C GLU A 218 23.05 7.70 -7.15
N ASP A 219 21.78 8.16 -7.14
CA ASP A 219 20.62 7.32 -7.44
C ASP A 219 20.76 6.64 -8.81
N VAL A 220 21.18 7.41 -9.82
CA VAL A 220 21.46 6.92 -11.17
C VAL A 220 22.60 5.88 -11.15
N ALA A 221 23.66 6.12 -10.37
CA ALA A 221 24.77 5.19 -10.25
C ALA A 221 24.35 3.87 -9.58
N PHE A 222 23.50 3.91 -8.54
CA PHE A 222 22.93 2.73 -7.90
C PHE A 222 22.04 1.95 -8.86
N PHE A 223 21.18 2.63 -9.60
CA PHE A 223 20.34 2.00 -10.62
C PHE A 223 21.16 1.36 -11.74
N CYS A 224 22.20 2.03 -12.22
CA CYS A 224 23.12 1.46 -13.20
C CYS A 224 23.84 0.20 -12.66
N ARG A 225 24.21 0.17 -11.37
CA ARG A 225 24.77 -1.04 -10.73
C ARG A 225 23.73 -2.16 -10.65
N PHE A 226 22.49 -1.86 -10.30
CA PHE A 226 21.38 -2.81 -10.29
C PHE A 226 21.21 -3.47 -11.66
N LEU A 227 21.13 -2.67 -12.73
CA LEU A 227 21.03 -3.19 -14.10
C LEU A 227 22.23 -4.08 -14.45
N ARG A 228 23.47 -3.65 -14.17
CA ARG A 228 24.67 -4.45 -14.49
C ARG A 228 24.72 -5.81 -13.80
N ARG A 229 24.10 -5.95 -12.62
CA ARG A 229 24.00 -7.22 -11.88
C ARG A 229 22.97 -8.19 -12.47
N GLY A 230 22.21 -7.77 -13.48
CA GLY A 230 21.19 -8.60 -14.12
C GLY A 230 19.76 -8.28 -13.68
N GLY A 231 19.53 -7.18 -12.94
CA GLY A 231 18.21 -6.74 -12.53
C GLY A 231 17.25 -6.40 -13.68
N TYR A 232 17.75 -6.29 -14.92
CA TYR A 232 16.93 -6.08 -16.11
C TYR A 232 16.31 -7.36 -16.68
N LYS A 233 16.69 -8.56 -16.21
CA LYS A 233 16.29 -9.82 -16.86
C LYS A 233 14.78 -10.04 -16.89
N THR A 234 14.07 -9.57 -15.87
CA THR A 234 12.62 -9.68 -15.73
C THR A 234 11.88 -8.36 -15.95
N LEU A 235 12.61 -7.24 -16.07
CA LEU A 235 12.05 -5.90 -16.13
C LEU A 235 11.34 -5.67 -17.48
N LYS A 236 10.03 -5.42 -17.42
CA LYS A 236 9.15 -5.13 -18.56
C LYS A 236 8.85 -3.63 -18.66
N ASP A 237 8.59 -3.00 -17.52
CA ASP A 237 8.18 -1.60 -17.45
C ASP A 237 9.19 -0.79 -16.64
N LEU A 238 9.66 0.31 -17.23
CA LEU A 238 10.57 1.24 -16.58
C LEU A 238 10.09 2.67 -16.77
N HIS A 239 9.71 3.32 -15.67
CA HIS A 239 9.38 4.73 -15.62
C HIS A 239 10.36 5.44 -14.69
N ILE A 240 11.09 6.41 -15.24
CA ILE A 240 12.08 7.18 -14.48
C ILE A 240 11.73 8.65 -14.63
N GLU A 241 11.51 9.30 -13.50
CA GLU A 241 11.39 10.75 -13.41
C GLU A 241 12.70 11.33 -12.86
N PHE A 242 13.20 12.42 -13.45
CA PHE A 242 14.38 13.11 -12.95
C PHE A 242 13.96 14.43 -12.32
N THR A 243 14.27 14.60 -11.03
CA THR A 243 14.07 15.89 -10.34
C THR A 243 15.41 16.57 -10.17
N TYR A 244 15.61 17.65 -10.93
CA TYR A 244 16.77 18.52 -10.75
C TYR A 244 16.35 19.69 -9.86
N SER A 245 16.81 19.71 -8.61
CA SER A 245 16.82 20.96 -7.85
C SER A 245 17.94 21.83 -8.43
N CYS A 246 17.57 22.89 -9.14
CA CYS A 246 18.55 23.92 -9.48
C CYS A 246 18.98 24.51 -8.14
N PRO A 247 20.26 24.39 -7.72
CA PRO A 247 20.71 24.98 -6.47
C PRO A 247 20.34 26.46 -6.55
N GLU A 248 19.53 26.94 -5.60
CA GLU A 248 19.25 28.37 -5.51
C GLU A 248 20.61 29.06 -5.44
N GLY A 249 21.02 29.67 -6.55
CA GLY A 249 22.27 30.39 -6.63
C GLY A 249 22.31 31.37 -5.47
N PRO A 250 23.49 31.64 -4.88
CA PRO A 250 23.59 32.50 -3.71
C PRO A 250 22.77 33.76 -3.96
N MET A 251 21.72 33.98 -3.15
CA MET A 251 20.86 35.17 -3.21
C MET A 251 21.77 36.39 -3.22
N ARG A 252 22.06 36.90 -4.42
CA ARG A 252 22.95 38.05 -4.60
C ARG A 252 22.17 39.28 -4.17
N GLY A 253 22.41 39.69 -2.92
CA GLY A 253 22.26 41.07 -2.48
C GLY A 253 20.86 41.48 -2.03
N ALA A 254 20.68 41.54 -0.70
CA ALA A 254 20.11 42.74 -0.12
C ALA A 254 21.31 43.62 0.32
N CYS A 255 21.62 44.62 -0.50
CA CYS A 255 22.45 45.75 -0.10
C CYS A 255 21.59 46.77 0.64
#